data_AF-A0A7C9CSQ8-F1
#
_entry.id   AF-A0A7C9CSQ8-F1
#
_cell.length_a   1.000
_cell.length_b   1.000
_cell.length_c   1.000
_cell.angle_alpha   90.00
_cell.angle_beta   90.00
_cell.angle_gamma   90.00
#
_symmetry.space_group_name_H-M   'P 1'
#
loop_
_entity.id
_entity.type
_entity.pdbx_description
1 polymer ?
#
loop_
_entity_poly.entity_id
_entity_poly.type
_entity_poly.pdbx_seq_one_letter_code
_entity_poly.pdbx_strand_id
1 'polypeptide(L)'
;MVQEAEKYKSEDEELKKKVEAKNALENYAYNMRNTIKDNKISSKLPPADKKKIEDAIDQAIQWLDANQLAEVDEFEDKMKELEGICNPIIAKMYQGGGAGADMGDEGPAAG
;
A
#
# COMPACT_ATOMS: atom_id res chain seq x y z
N MET A 1 -28.80 -30.26 -7.20
CA MET A 1 -29.19 -29.14 -8.08
C MET A 1 -29.14 -27.76 -7.41
N VAL A 2 -29.87 -27.47 -6.31
CA VAL A 2 -29.73 -26.14 -5.62
C VAL A 2 -28.43 -26.04 -4.80
N GLN A 3 -28.10 -27.09 -4.04
CA GLN A 3 -26.89 -27.13 -3.21
C GLN A 3 -25.58 -27.09 -4.01
N GLU A 4 -25.58 -27.67 -5.22
CA GLU A 4 -24.43 -27.61 -6.12
C GLU A 4 -24.23 -26.19 -6.66
N ALA A 5 -25.31 -25.51 -7.06
CA ALA A 5 -25.26 -24.12 -7.54
C ALA A 5 -24.77 -23.14 -6.47
N GLU A 6 -25.17 -23.33 -5.20
CA GLU A 6 -24.67 -22.51 -4.08
C GLU A 6 -23.20 -22.76 -3.79
N LYS A 7 -22.75 -24.02 -3.87
CA LYS A 7 -21.33 -24.38 -3.67
C LYS A 7 -20.43 -23.73 -4.72
N TYR A 8 -20.79 -23.86 -6.00
CA TYR A 8 -20.02 -23.25 -7.10
C TYR A 8 -19.92 -21.73 -6.93
N LYS A 9 -21.03 -21.08 -6.54
CA LYS A 9 -21.03 -19.63 -6.31
C LYS A 9 -20.07 -19.20 -5.19
N SER A 10 -20.02 -19.96 -4.08
CA SER A 10 -19.11 -19.65 -2.98
C SER A 10 -17.64 -19.86 -3.37
N GLU A 11 -17.34 -20.94 -4.09
CA GLU A 11 -15.99 -21.23 -4.58
C GLU A 11 -15.51 -20.16 -5.58
N ASP A 12 -16.37 -19.69 -6.49
CA ASP A 12 -16.08 -18.60 -7.41
C ASP A 12 -15.84 -17.25 -6.68
N GLU A 13 -16.63 -16.95 -5.64
CA GLU A 13 -16.46 -15.74 -4.83
C GLU A 13 -15.14 -15.74 -4.04
N GLU A 14 -14.75 -16.89 -3.47
CA GLU A 14 -13.48 -17.02 -2.75
C GLU A 14 -12.26 -16.88 -3.67
N LEU A 15 -12.30 -17.53 -4.85
CA LEU A 15 -11.24 -17.39 -5.85
C LEU A 15 -11.11 -15.94 -6.33
N LYS A 16 -12.24 -15.27 -6.56
CA LYS A 16 -12.23 -13.85 -6.94
C LYS A 16 -11.58 -12.99 -5.87
N LYS A 17 -11.99 -13.14 -4.60
CA LYS A 17 -11.39 -12.38 -3.48
C LYS A 17 -9.90 -12.64 -3.35
N LYS A 18 -9.46 -13.89 -3.53
CA LYS A 18 -8.04 -14.26 -3.49
C LYS A 18 -7.23 -13.53 -4.57
N VAL A 19 -7.75 -13.49 -5.79
CA VAL A 19 -7.12 -12.75 -6.90
C VAL A 19 -7.09 -11.25 -6.63
N GLU A 20 -8.19 -10.68 -6.12
CA GLU A 20 -8.28 -9.26 -5.78
C GLU A 20 -7.27 -8.87 -4.67
N ALA A 21 -7.18 -9.66 -3.59
CA ALA A 21 -6.25 -9.41 -2.49
C ALA A 21 -4.78 -9.52 -2.94
N LYS A 22 -4.45 -10.55 -3.73
CA LYS A 22 -3.11 -10.70 -4.33
C LYS A 22 -2.75 -9.49 -5.21
N ASN A 23 -3.65 -9.10 -6.11
CA ASN A 23 -3.43 -7.97 -7.01
C ASN A 23 -3.32 -6.66 -6.24
N ALA A 24 -4.07 -6.49 -5.14
CA ALA A 24 -3.97 -5.30 -4.31
C ALA A 24 -2.56 -5.19 -3.68
N LEU A 25 -2.06 -6.27 -3.08
CA LEU A 25 -0.72 -6.30 -2.49
C LEU A 25 0.37 -6.03 -3.53
N GLU A 26 0.28 -6.69 -4.68
CA GLU A 26 1.23 -6.53 -5.79
C GLU A 26 1.25 -5.08 -6.29
N ASN A 27 0.08 -4.52 -6.58
CA ASN A 27 -0.05 -3.14 -7.04
C ASN A 27 0.48 -2.14 -6.00
N TYR A 28 0.17 -2.33 -4.71
CA TYR A 28 0.67 -1.45 -3.66
C TYR A 28 2.19 -1.49 -3.58
N ALA A 29 2.79 -2.69 -3.57
CA ALA A 29 4.23 -2.87 -3.52
C ALA A 29 4.94 -2.17 -4.68
N TYR A 30 4.46 -2.37 -5.91
CA TYR A 30 5.06 -1.71 -7.09
C TYR A 30 4.82 -0.19 -7.11
N ASN A 31 3.62 0.27 -6.77
CA ASN A 31 3.32 1.69 -6.71
C ASN A 31 4.21 2.39 -5.68
N MET A 32 4.33 1.83 -4.47
CA MET A 32 5.19 2.38 -3.42
C MET A 32 6.66 2.38 -3.83
N ARG A 33 7.12 1.34 -4.52
CA ARG A 33 8.49 1.26 -5.05
C ARG A 33 8.78 2.40 -6.02
N ASN A 34 7.82 2.70 -6.89
CA ASN A 34 7.93 3.80 -7.83
C ASN A 34 7.90 5.15 -7.10
N THR A 35 7.02 5.31 -6.10
CA THR A 35 6.94 6.51 -5.28
C THR A 35 8.27 6.83 -4.58
N ILE A 36 8.91 5.86 -3.92
CA ILE A 36 10.18 6.11 -3.21
C ILE A 36 11.40 6.22 -4.14
N LYS A 37 11.27 5.79 -5.39
CA LYS A 37 12.28 5.98 -6.44
C LYS A 37 12.14 7.31 -7.17
N ASP A 38 10.97 7.96 -7.09
CA ASP A 38 10.80 9.31 -7.61
C ASP A 38 11.77 10.29 -6.92
N ASN A 39 12.47 11.09 -7.70
CA ASN A 39 13.50 12.00 -7.18
C ASN A 39 12.94 13.05 -6.20
N LYS A 40 11.68 13.50 -6.38
CA LYS A 40 11.07 14.50 -5.51
C LYS A 40 10.71 13.93 -4.14
N ILE A 41 10.46 12.62 -4.09
CA ILE A 41 10.14 11.88 -2.88
C ILE A 41 11.40 11.38 -2.19
N SER A 42 12.29 10.74 -2.95
CA SER A 42 13.51 10.13 -2.39
C SER A 42 14.44 11.16 -1.74
N SER A 43 14.47 12.40 -2.25
CA SER A 43 15.23 13.51 -1.65
C SER A 43 14.66 14.03 -0.32
N LYS A 44 13.39 13.72 -0.02
CA LYS A 44 12.72 14.08 1.23
C LYS A 44 12.73 12.96 2.27
N LEU A 45 13.11 11.74 1.85
CA LEU A 45 13.17 10.58 2.72
C LEU A 45 14.57 10.42 3.30
N PRO A 46 14.70 10.22 4.62
CA PRO A 46 15.96 9.79 5.21
C PRO A 46 16.45 8.49 4.56
N PRO A 47 17.77 8.32 4.32
CA PRO A 47 18.30 7.09 3.71
C PRO A 47 17.91 5.81 4.45
N ALA A 48 17.83 5.87 5.78
CA ALA A 48 17.40 4.75 6.61
C ALA A 48 15.93 4.37 6.37
N ASP A 49 15.04 5.36 6.29
CA ASP A 49 13.62 5.16 6.04
C ASP A 49 13.37 4.66 4.62
N LYS A 50 14.08 5.24 3.63
CA LYS A 50 14.03 4.76 2.24
C LYS A 50 14.42 3.29 2.15
N LYS A 51 15.56 2.92 2.75
CA LYS A 51 16.02 1.52 2.76
C LYS A 51 15.00 0.60 3.44
N LYS A 52 14.42 1.03 4.56
CA LYS A 52 13.39 0.25 5.27
C LYS A 52 12.16 -0.03 4.40
N ILE A 53 11.71 0.95 3.61
CA ILE A 53 10.61 0.73 2.66
C ILE A 53 11.06 -0.19 1.52
N GLU A 54 12.24 0.03 0.93
CA GLU A 54 12.77 -0.82 -0.14
C GLU A 54 12.86 -2.29 0.29
N ASP A 55 13.43 -2.55 1.46
CA ASP A 55 13.55 -3.89 2.04
C ASP A 55 12.15 -4.52 2.26
N ALA A 56 11.18 -3.77 2.80
CA ALA A 56 9.82 -4.26 3.05
C ALA A 56 9.07 -4.59 1.74
N ILE A 57 9.21 -3.76 0.71
CA ILE A 57 8.64 -4.00 -0.62
C ILE A 57 9.24 -5.25 -1.24
N ASP A 58 10.57 -5.36 -1.25
CA ASP A 58 11.24 -6.49 -1.86
C ASP A 58 10.88 -7.79 -1.12
N GLN A 59 10.74 -7.76 0.21
CA GLN A 59 10.22 -8.88 1.01
C GLN A 59 8.76 -9.24 0.67
N ALA A 60 7.89 -8.24 0.47
CA ALA A 60 6.50 -8.48 0.10
C ALA A 60 6.38 -9.09 -1.31
N ILE A 61 7.17 -8.63 -2.27
CA ILE A 61 7.23 -9.19 -3.64
C ILE A 61 7.75 -10.63 -3.62
N GLN A 62 8.85 -10.88 -2.90
CA GLN A 62 9.38 -12.25 -2.76
C GLN A 62 8.38 -13.19 -2.10
N TRP A 63 7.65 -12.70 -1.09
CA TRP A 63 6.60 -13.48 -0.45
C TRP A 63 5.44 -13.75 -1.42
N LEU A 64 4.99 -12.75 -2.20
CA LEU A 64 3.97 -12.92 -3.24
C LEU A 64 4.35 -13.97 -4.29
N ASP A 65 5.60 -13.94 -4.75
CA ASP A 65 6.14 -14.88 -5.75
C ASP A 65 6.17 -16.31 -5.21
N ALA A 66 6.51 -16.49 -3.93
CA ALA A 66 6.54 -17.80 -3.28
C ALA A 66 5.15 -18.30 -2.86
N ASN A 67 4.19 -17.41 -2.62
CA ASN A 67 2.89 -17.71 -2.02
C ASN A 67 1.72 -17.36 -2.96
N GLN A 68 1.84 -17.70 -4.24
CA GLN A 68 0.83 -17.36 -5.26
C GLN A 68 -0.58 -17.95 -5.00
N LEU A 69 -0.68 -18.98 -4.15
CA LEU A 69 -1.91 -19.69 -3.81
C LEU A 69 -2.37 -19.46 -2.36
N ALA A 70 -1.76 -18.50 -1.65
CA ALA A 70 -2.12 -18.16 -0.28
C ALA A 70 -3.60 -17.82 -0.11
N GLU A 71 -4.08 -17.87 1.11
CA GLU A 71 -5.46 -17.49 1.42
C GLU A 71 -5.64 -15.97 1.43
N VAL A 72 -6.90 -15.53 1.31
CA VAL A 72 -7.26 -14.10 1.29
C VAL A 72 -6.69 -13.39 2.52
N ASP A 73 -6.87 -13.98 3.69
CA ASP A 73 -6.40 -13.43 4.97
C ASP A 73 -4.86 -13.27 5.00
N GLU A 74 -4.11 -14.19 4.38
CA GLU A 74 -2.65 -14.11 4.31
C GLU A 74 -2.19 -12.95 3.41
N PHE A 75 -2.86 -12.74 2.27
CA PHE A 75 -2.59 -11.58 1.41
C PHE A 75 -2.94 -10.27 2.13
N GLU A 76 -4.06 -10.22 2.84
CA GLU A 76 -4.47 -9.04 3.60
C GLU A 76 -3.53 -8.73 4.76
N ASP A 77 -3.06 -9.74 5.48
CA ASP A 77 -2.12 -9.55 6.58
C ASP A 77 -0.75 -9.09 6.07
N LYS A 78 -0.29 -9.64 4.94
CA LYS A 78 0.94 -9.16 4.31
C LYS A 78 0.81 -7.73 3.80
N MET A 79 -0.37 -7.34 3.30
CA MET A 79 -0.68 -5.95 2.96
C MET A 79 -0.59 -5.04 4.18
N LYS A 80 -1.26 -5.39 5.29
CA LYS A 80 -1.21 -4.59 6.53
C LYS A 80 0.21 -4.43 7.06
N GLU A 81 1.05 -5.46 6.96
CA GLU A 81 2.46 -5.40 7.36
C GLU A 81 3.22 -4.36 6.52
N LEU A 82 3.05 -4.41 5.19
CA LEU A 82 3.69 -3.49 4.27
C LEU A 82 3.21 -2.04 4.48
N GLU A 83 1.89 -1.85 4.59
CA GLU A 83 1.27 -0.55 4.89
C GLU A 83 1.73 0.00 6.23
N GLY A 84 1.86 -0.84 7.26
CA GLY A 84 2.32 -0.46 8.59
C GLY A 84 3.75 0.08 8.61
N ILE A 85 4.56 -0.26 7.60
CA ILE A 85 5.91 0.28 7.42
C ILE A 85 5.87 1.53 6.54
N CYS A 86 5.17 1.47 5.42
CA CYS A 86 5.14 2.54 4.42
C CYS A 86 4.37 3.79 4.89
N ASN A 87 3.15 3.61 5.41
CA ASN A 87 2.26 4.71 5.79
C ASN A 87 2.87 5.69 6.80
N PRO A 88 3.51 5.27 7.91
CA PRO A 88 4.09 6.22 8.86
C PRO A 88 5.28 7.00 8.28
N ILE A 89 6.04 6.40 7.37
CA ILE A 89 7.19 7.06 6.74
C ILE A 89 6.70 8.10 5.72
N ILE A 90 5.74 7.72 4.88
CA ILE A 90 5.12 8.62 3.90
C ILE A 90 4.40 9.78 4.60
N ALA A 91 3.66 9.51 5.69
CA ALA A 91 3.02 10.54 6.50
C ALA A 91 4.04 11.55 7.06
N LYS A 92 5.16 11.07 7.63
CA LYS A 92 6.25 11.94 8.11
C LYS A 92 6.84 12.80 7.00
N MET A 93 6.99 12.27 5.79
CA MET A 93 7.48 13.03 4.64
C MET A 93 6.53 14.18 4.28
N TYR A 94 5.22 13.94 4.24
CA TYR A 94 4.23 15.00 3.96
C TYR A 94 4.18 16.04 5.08
N GLN A 95 4.32 15.63 6.35
CA GLN A 95 4.39 16.54 7.50
C GLN A 95 5.68 17.37 7.52
N GLY A 96 6.83 16.76 7.20
CA GLY A 96 8.13 17.43 7.11
C GLY A 96 8.26 18.35 5.89
N GLY A 97 7.43 18.17 4.86
CA GLY A 97 7.29 19.09 3.73
C GLY A 97 6.29 20.23 3.96
N GLY A 98 5.64 20.27 5.13
CA GLY A 98 4.54 21.17 5.48
C GLY A 98 4.93 22.44 6.25
N ALA A 99 6.18 22.90 6.15
CA ALA A 99 6.55 24.28 6.49
C ALA A 99 6.63 25.09 5.20
N GLY A 100 5.46 25.37 4.58
CA GLY A 100 5.40 26.11 3.32
C GLY A 100 4.08 26.06 2.57
N ALA A 101 3.01 25.50 3.15
CA ALA A 101 1.67 25.78 2.66
C ALA A 101 1.24 27.12 3.27
N ASP A 102 1.54 28.18 2.50
CA ASP A 102 0.81 29.44 2.42
C ASP A 102 -0.69 29.20 2.70
N MET A 103 -1.07 29.31 3.97
CA MET A 103 -2.46 29.38 4.38
C MET A 103 -2.77 30.86 4.28
N GLY A 104 -3.37 31.23 3.14
CA GLY A 104 -3.69 32.59 2.76
C GLY A 104 -4.19 33.42 3.93
N ASP A 105 -3.35 34.38 4.31
CA ASP A 105 -3.75 35.58 5.02
C ASP A 105 -4.61 36.42 4.06
N GLU A 106 -5.90 36.11 3.99
CA GLU A 106 -6.92 37.09 3.60
C GLU A 106 -8.09 36.94 4.57
N GLY A 107 -7.98 37.69 5.67
CA GLY A 107 -9.00 37.78 6.70
C GLY A 107 -10.35 38.28 6.16
N PRO A 108 -11.43 38.11 6.94
CA PRO A 108 -12.74 38.59 6.54
C PRO A 108 -12.75 40.12 6.59
N ALA A 109 -12.67 40.79 5.44
CA ALA A 109 -13.01 42.19 5.34
C ALA A 109 -14.54 42.34 5.44
N ALA A 110 -15.00 42.58 6.66
CA ALA A 110 -16.27 43.24 6.91
C ALA A 110 -16.16 44.70 6.47
N GLY A 111 -17.13 45.17 5.67
CA GLY A 111 -17.25 46.57 5.24
C GLY A 111 -18.20 46.71 4.06
#